data_AF-A0A955E563-F1
#
_entry.id   AF-A0A955E563-F1
#
_cell.length_a   1.000
_cell.length_b   1.000
_cell.length_c   1.000
_cell.angle_alpha   90.00
_cell.angle_beta   90.00
_cell.angle_gamma   90.00
#
_symmetry.space_group_name_H-M   'P 1'
#
loop_
_entity.id
_entity.type
_entity.pdbx_description
1 polymer ?
#
loop_
_entity_poly.entity_id
_entity_poly.type
_entity_poly.pdbx_seq_one_letter_code
_entity_poly.pdbx_strand_id
1 'polypeptide(L)'
;MSKFRKLSLVGFSLCVSVAIAGDPVVDAVQARSAEILAGVRDAGSMQQAYEDATMLADYIAANASARQLGAIVEAESAHRLLQLTLMHPDAVRGLDGIIKQTLGPLNSTPRFRTQLSLLVDDHDDIDGVFTLAGRLAGERAQAVEHFPALAAALCVVHDNPYQRSINENRVKSPDPIEIFDYFVSNNTRMTNDLSTMPAELLVHVVDVTESIEQLEWALNTYGRFPQIGDRFFEISYDYDHFRRNTPKKVTEAGDYRIQSIKQYGGVCADQAYFAESVAKACGIPSCYVRAAGADVSHAWIGFLETKGRSRAWNFDEGRYEAYQNLRGQIRDPQTGEVVA
;
A
#
# COMPACT_ATOMS: atom_id res chain seq x y z
N MET A 1 -12.02 -53.19 -34.69
CA MET A 1 -12.45 -51.78 -34.56
C MET A 1 -11.67 -51.13 -33.42
N SER A 2 -11.03 -50.00 -33.73
CA SER A 2 -10.48 -48.97 -32.84
C SER A 2 -9.46 -49.34 -31.75
N LYS A 3 -8.17 -49.15 -32.08
CA LYS A 3 -7.08 -48.81 -31.17
C LYS A 3 -7.13 -47.30 -30.92
N PHE A 4 -7.12 -46.84 -29.67
CA PHE A 4 -6.66 -45.49 -29.33
C PHE A 4 -5.66 -45.54 -28.17
N ARG A 5 -4.42 -45.18 -28.51
CA ARG A 5 -3.31 -44.91 -27.59
C ARG A 5 -3.60 -43.60 -26.84
N LYS A 6 -3.46 -43.61 -25.51
CA LYS A 6 -3.27 -42.39 -24.72
C LYS A 6 -1.91 -41.80 -25.10
N LEU A 7 -1.90 -40.62 -25.71
CA LEU A 7 -0.70 -39.78 -25.80
C LEU A 7 -0.45 -39.15 -24.43
N SER A 8 0.70 -39.44 -23.83
CA SER A 8 1.27 -38.63 -22.77
C SER A 8 1.91 -37.39 -23.39
N LEU A 9 1.37 -36.21 -23.12
CA LEU A 9 2.10 -34.96 -23.31
C LEU A 9 2.99 -34.73 -22.10
N VAL A 10 4.26 -35.10 -22.26
CA VAL A 10 5.36 -34.59 -21.45
C VAL A 10 5.53 -33.13 -21.83
N GLY A 11 4.97 -32.23 -21.03
CA GLY A 11 5.18 -30.79 -21.14
C GLY A 11 6.56 -30.45 -20.58
N PHE A 12 7.52 -30.27 -21.49
CA PHE A 12 8.80 -29.62 -21.21
C PHE A 12 8.51 -28.21 -20.67
N SER A 13 8.79 -27.98 -19.38
CA SER A 13 8.92 -26.62 -18.85
C SER A 13 10.31 -26.10 -19.23
N LEU A 14 10.43 -25.50 -20.42
CA LEU A 14 11.54 -24.60 -20.72
C LEU A 14 11.25 -23.28 -20.01
N CYS A 15 11.77 -23.11 -18.80
CA CYS A 15 12.06 -21.78 -18.28
C CYS A 15 13.21 -21.20 -19.10
N VAL A 16 12.90 -20.62 -20.25
CA VAL A 16 13.81 -19.65 -20.88
C VAL A 16 13.62 -18.36 -20.11
N SER A 17 14.47 -18.13 -19.12
CA SER A 17 14.79 -16.78 -18.66
C SER A 17 15.48 -16.07 -19.83
N VAL A 18 14.70 -15.56 -20.79
CA VAL A 18 15.21 -14.53 -21.68
C VAL A 18 15.35 -13.30 -20.80
N ALA A 19 16.58 -12.97 -20.41
CA ALA A 19 16.90 -11.60 -20.07
C ALA A 19 16.57 -10.79 -21.34
N ILE A 20 15.40 -10.16 -21.37
CA ILE A 20 15.07 -9.18 -22.38
C ILE A 20 16.08 -8.06 -22.13
N ALA A 21 17.06 -7.91 -23.03
CA ALA A 21 17.92 -6.74 -23.02
C ALA A 21 17.01 -5.50 -22.95
N GLY A 22 17.31 -4.58 -22.03
CA GLY A 22 16.55 -3.34 -21.86
C GLY A 22 16.33 -2.65 -23.19
N ASP A 23 15.16 -2.01 -23.35
CA ASP A 23 14.96 -1.13 -24.51
C ASP A 23 16.01 -0.01 -24.42
N PRO A 24 16.93 0.12 -25.40
CA PRO A 24 18.02 1.08 -25.30
C PRO A 24 17.56 2.52 -25.11
N VAL A 25 16.33 2.84 -25.54
CA VAL A 25 15.73 4.17 -25.33
C VAL A 25 15.33 4.36 -23.87
N VAL A 26 14.74 3.33 -23.25
CA VAL A 26 14.40 3.36 -21.82
C VAL A 26 15.67 3.52 -20.99
N ASP A 27 16.72 2.74 -21.30
CA ASP A 27 18.00 2.82 -20.59
C ASP A 27 18.65 4.21 -20.74
N ALA A 28 18.60 4.79 -21.94
CA ALA A 28 19.13 6.14 -22.19
C ALA A 28 18.35 7.24 -21.46
N VAL A 29 17.02 7.14 -21.40
CA VAL A 29 16.19 8.08 -20.66
C VAL A 29 16.43 7.95 -19.16
N GLN A 30 16.55 6.73 -18.64
CA GLN A 30 16.87 6.49 -17.24
C GLN A 30 18.24 7.08 -16.86
N ALA A 31 19.26 6.88 -17.70
CA ALA A 31 20.57 7.48 -17.50
C ALA A 31 20.50 9.01 -17.50
N ARG A 32 19.75 9.60 -18.45
CA ARG A 32 19.59 11.06 -18.54
C ARG A 32 18.83 11.63 -17.34
N SER A 33 17.75 10.99 -16.91
CA SER A 33 17.00 11.35 -15.71
C SER A 33 17.90 11.32 -14.47
N ALA A 34 18.74 10.28 -14.32
CA ALA A 34 19.68 10.18 -13.22
C ALA A 34 20.74 11.28 -13.22
N GLU A 35 21.24 11.68 -14.40
CA GLU A 35 22.16 12.82 -14.55
C GLU A 35 21.51 14.13 -14.11
N ILE A 36 20.26 14.39 -14.55
CA ILE A 36 19.53 15.61 -14.20
C ILE A 36 19.35 15.69 -12.67
N LEU A 37 18.88 14.61 -12.04
CA LEU A 37 18.69 14.55 -10.59
C LEU A 37 20.01 14.70 -9.82
N ALA A 38 21.09 14.07 -10.29
CA ALA A 38 22.42 14.20 -9.68
C ALA A 38 23.02 15.62 -9.85
N GLY A 39 22.50 16.40 -10.80
CA GLY A 39 22.86 17.80 -11.01
C GLY A 39 22.33 18.75 -9.94
N VAL A 40 21.32 18.35 -9.17
CA VAL A 40 20.70 19.16 -8.12
C VAL A 40 21.61 19.24 -6.89
N ARG A 41 22.15 20.44 -6.62
CA ARG A 41 23.09 20.71 -5.53
C ARG A 41 22.66 21.85 -4.62
N ASP A 42 21.83 22.73 -5.14
CA ASP A 42 21.34 23.97 -4.53
C ASP A 42 20.05 24.43 -5.26
N ALA A 43 19.47 25.55 -4.83
CA ALA A 43 18.22 26.06 -5.41
C ALA A 43 18.35 26.48 -6.88
N GLY A 44 19.51 27.00 -7.30
CA GLY A 44 19.73 27.41 -8.69
C GLY A 44 19.80 26.21 -9.62
N SER A 45 20.54 25.18 -9.22
CA SER A 45 20.62 23.90 -9.94
C SER A 45 19.32 23.11 -9.89
N MET A 46 18.49 23.25 -8.85
CA MET A 46 17.16 22.67 -8.80
C MET A 46 16.25 23.21 -9.91
N GLN A 47 16.20 24.54 -10.08
CA GLN A 47 15.38 25.16 -11.12
C GLN A 47 15.83 24.72 -12.52
N GLN A 48 17.14 24.69 -12.77
CA GLN A 48 17.69 24.19 -14.04
C GLN A 48 17.37 22.71 -14.26
N ALA A 49 17.50 21.87 -13.23
CA ALA A 49 17.18 20.45 -13.32
C ALA A 49 15.70 20.23 -13.65
N TYR A 50 14.81 21.03 -13.05
CA TYR A 50 13.38 20.99 -13.37
C TYR A 50 13.10 21.34 -14.83
N GLU A 51 13.73 22.39 -15.36
CA GLU A 51 13.61 22.77 -16.77
C GLU A 51 14.15 21.68 -17.71
N ASP A 52 15.32 21.10 -17.40
CA ASP A 52 15.91 20.00 -18.15
C ASP A 52 15.02 18.75 -18.14
N ALA A 53 14.40 18.42 -16.99
CA ALA A 53 13.48 17.30 -16.86
C ALA A 53 12.17 17.54 -17.62
N THR A 54 11.65 18.78 -17.60
CA THR A 54 10.48 19.19 -18.40
C THR A 54 10.76 18.98 -19.89
N MET A 55 11.91 19.47 -20.38
CA MET A 55 12.31 19.30 -21.77
C MET A 55 12.47 17.82 -22.16
N LEU A 56 13.01 17.00 -21.26
CA LEU A 56 13.14 15.56 -21.48
C LEU A 56 11.77 14.89 -21.58
N ALA A 57 10.86 15.19 -20.65
CA ALA A 57 9.50 14.66 -20.64
C ALA A 57 8.75 15.04 -21.93
N ASP A 58 8.75 16.32 -22.31
CA ASP A 58 8.12 16.81 -23.54
C ASP A 58 8.70 16.12 -24.79
N TYR A 59 10.03 16.01 -24.87
CA TYR A 59 10.70 15.36 -25.99
C TYR A 59 10.31 13.88 -26.12
N ILE A 60 10.31 13.14 -25.00
CA ILE A 60 9.96 11.72 -24.99
C ILE A 60 8.47 11.53 -25.28
N ALA A 61 7.59 12.34 -24.70
CA ALA A 61 6.15 12.30 -24.99
C ALA A 61 5.85 12.54 -26.48
N ALA A 62 6.60 13.42 -27.15
CA ALA A 62 6.43 13.73 -28.57
C ALA A 62 7.00 12.67 -29.52
N ASN A 63 8.01 11.89 -29.09
CA ASN A 63 8.78 11.02 -29.99
C ASN A 63 8.72 9.52 -29.65
N ALA A 64 8.32 9.15 -28.43
CA ALA A 64 8.24 7.76 -28.02
C ALA A 64 7.02 7.06 -28.65
N SER A 65 7.24 5.82 -29.09
CA SER A 65 6.15 4.96 -29.54
C SER A 65 5.43 4.31 -28.36
N ALA A 66 4.24 3.75 -28.60
CA ALA A 66 3.51 2.96 -27.60
C ALA A 66 4.28 1.73 -27.06
N ARG A 67 5.36 1.31 -27.72
CA ARG A 67 6.24 0.24 -27.22
C ARG A 67 7.27 0.73 -26.21
N GLN A 68 7.44 2.05 -26.09
CA GLN A 68 8.42 2.73 -25.25
C GLN A 68 7.76 3.44 -24.06
N LEU A 69 6.63 2.91 -23.57
CA LEU A 69 5.93 3.45 -22.40
C LEU A 69 6.85 3.60 -21.18
N GLY A 70 7.80 2.69 -20.98
CA GLY A 70 8.79 2.79 -19.91
C GLY A 70 9.63 4.07 -19.97
N ALA A 71 9.95 4.58 -21.16
CA ALA A 71 10.71 5.81 -21.33
C ALA A 71 9.85 7.03 -20.96
N ILE A 72 8.57 7.03 -21.34
CA ILE A 72 7.62 8.08 -20.94
C ILE A 72 7.48 8.10 -19.41
N VAL A 73 7.21 6.94 -18.81
CA VAL A 73 7.08 6.78 -17.34
C VAL A 73 8.33 7.28 -16.62
N GLU A 74 9.51 6.92 -17.08
CA GLU A 74 10.77 7.34 -16.48
C GLU A 74 10.99 8.87 -16.57
N ALA A 75 10.79 9.46 -17.75
CA ALA A 75 10.96 10.91 -17.94
C ALA A 75 9.95 11.71 -17.09
N GLU A 76 8.68 11.31 -17.11
CA GLU A 76 7.63 11.93 -16.29
C GLU A 76 7.90 11.77 -14.79
N SER A 77 8.43 10.62 -14.37
CA SER A 77 8.76 10.40 -12.95
C SER A 77 9.84 11.36 -12.43
N ALA A 78 10.87 11.61 -13.24
CA ALA A 78 11.93 12.55 -12.89
C ALA A 78 11.41 13.99 -12.85
N HIS A 79 10.62 14.38 -13.86
CA HIS A 79 9.97 15.69 -13.90
C HIS A 79 9.05 15.91 -12.70
N ARG A 80 8.16 14.94 -12.40
CA ARG A 80 7.23 15.02 -11.28
C ARG A 80 7.95 15.07 -9.93
N LEU A 81 9.01 14.30 -9.73
CA LEU A 81 9.79 14.38 -8.49
C LEU A 81 10.38 15.78 -8.25
N LEU A 82 10.94 16.40 -9.29
CA LEU A 82 11.50 17.75 -9.19
C LEU A 82 10.39 18.79 -8.98
N GLN A 83 9.24 18.62 -9.65
CA GLN A 83 8.06 19.45 -9.44
C GLN A 83 7.61 19.42 -7.97
N LEU A 84 7.43 18.22 -7.41
CA LEU A 84 7.07 18.01 -6.01
C LEU A 84 8.09 18.66 -5.06
N THR A 85 9.38 18.53 -5.38
CA THR A 85 10.44 19.13 -4.57
C THR A 85 10.41 20.66 -4.59
N LEU A 86 10.05 21.27 -5.74
CA LEU A 86 9.89 22.73 -5.86
C LEU A 86 8.63 23.25 -5.17
N MET A 87 7.57 22.44 -5.12
CA MET A 87 6.31 22.77 -4.42
C MET A 87 6.45 22.73 -2.89
N HIS A 88 7.50 22.10 -2.37
CA HIS A 88 7.79 22.01 -0.95
C HIS A 88 7.95 23.43 -0.33
N PRO A 89 7.14 23.82 0.69
CA PRO A 89 7.12 25.17 1.24
C PRO A 89 8.47 25.68 1.75
N ASP A 90 9.30 24.76 2.28
CA ASP A 90 10.66 25.01 2.77
C ASP A 90 11.79 24.78 1.74
N ALA A 91 11.49 24.59 0.44
CA ALA A 91 12.50 24.45 -0.62
C ALA A 91 13.48 25.64 -0.66
N VAL A 92 13.13 26.79 -0.09
CA VAL A 92 13.98 27.99 -0.03
C VAL A 92 14.93 28.01 1.19
N ARG A 93 14.65 27.27 2.28
CA ARG A 93 15.44 27.33 3.53
C ARG A 93 16.13 26.03 3.95
N GLY A 94 15.75 24.89 3.37
CA GLY A 94 16.23 23.55 3.78
C GLY A 94 16.66 22.64 2.63
N LEU A 95 16.84 23.17 1.41
CA LEU A 95 17.06 22.37 0.20
C LEU A 95 18.23 21.38 0.30
N ASP A 96 19.33 21.78 0.93
CA ASP A 96 20.50 20.91 1.13
C ASP A 96 20.17 19.63 1.92
N GLY A 97 19.22 19.73 2.88
CA GLY A 97 18.72 18.61 3.65
C GLY A 97 17.91 17.66 2.78
N ILE A 98 16.95 18.18 2.04
CA ILE A 98 16.09 17.43 1.12
C ILE A 98 16.91 16.74 0.02
N ILE A 99 17.89 17.44 -0.57
CA ILE A 99 18.78 16.90 -1.59
C ILE A 99 19.56 15.70 -1.04
N LYS A 100 20.19 15.85 0.12
CA LYS A 100 21.05 14.81 0.70
C LYS A 100 20.27 13.65 1.29
N GLN A 101 19.17 13.91 1.96
CA GLN A 101 18.40 12.92 2.70
C GLN A 101 17.37 12.20 1.82
N THR A 102 16.91 12.83 0.73
CA THR A 102 15.86 12.28 -0.12
C THR A 102 16.35 12.03 -1.55
N LEU A 103 16.77 13.07 -2.27
CA LEU A 103 17.06 12.94 -3.70
C LEU A 103 18.24 12.01 -4.00
N GLY A 104 19.33 12.09 -3.22
CA GLY A 104 20.47 11.19 -3.37
C GLY A 104 20.09 9.71 -3.22
N PRO A 105 19.46 9.31 -2.10
CA PRO A 105 18.95 7.95 -1.91
C PRO A 105 17.94 7.52 -2.98
N LEU A 106 16.99 8.39 -3.37
CA LEU A 106 16.02 8.08 -4.43
C LEU A 106 16.66 7.90 -5.80
N ASN A 107 17.72 8.65 -6.12
CA ASN A 107 18.46 8.47 -7.38
C ASN A 107 19.17 7.11 -7.42
N SER A 108 19.53 6.55 -6.27
CA SER A 108 20.11 5.21 -6.15
C SER A 108 19.06 4.09 -6.15
N THR A 109 17.77 4.46 -6.14
CA THR A 109 16.62 3.54 -6.10
C THR A 109 15.58 3.95 -7.17
N PRO A 110 15.93 3.80 -8.46
CA PRO A 110 15.13 4.34 -9.57
C PRO A 110 13.72 3.73 -9.66
N ARG A 111 13.55 2.43 -9.38
CA ARG A 111 12.21 1.81 -9.45
C ARG A 111 11.32 2.35 -8.34
N PHE A 112 11.86 2.49 -7.14
CA PHE A 112 11.14 3.08 -6.01
C PHE A 112 10.78 4.53 -6.28
N ARG A 113 11.74 5.35 -6.71
CA ARG A 113 11.53 6.74 -7.11
C ARG A 113 10.41 6.88 -8.13
N THR A 114 10.42 6.05 -9.17
CA THR A 114 9.38 6.09 -10.22
C THR A 114 8.00 5.79 -9.65
N GLN A 115 7.85 4.73 -8.85
CA GLN A 115 6.57 4.41 -8.21
C GLN A 115 6.09 5.53 -7.29
N LEU A 116 6.98 6.08 -6.47
CA LEU A 116 6.66 7.14 -5.54
C LEU A 116 6.18 8.41 -6.25
N SER A 117 6.95 8.90 -7.22
CA SER A 117 6.64 10.16 -7.92
C SER A 117 5.29 10.15 -8.62
N LEU A 118 4.84 8.99 -9.08
CA LEU A 118 3.57 8.83 -9.80
C LEU A 118 2.38 8.58 -8.86
N LEU A 119 2.64 8.11 -7.63
CA LEU A 119 1.61 7.86 -6.63
C LEU A 119 1.27 9.11 -5.82
N VAL A 120 2.24 10.01 -5.62
CA VAL A 120 2.05 11.23 -4.83
C VAL A 120 1.10 12.21 -5.53
N ASP A 121 0.06 12.63 -4.82
CA ASP A 121 -0.96 13.58 -5.28
C ASP A 121 -1.00 14.86 -4.41
N ASP A 122 -2.04 15.68 -4.61
CA ASP A 122 -2.19 16.98 -3.95
C ASP A 122 -2.72 16.88 -2.50
N HIS A 123 -3.13 15.68 -2.03
CA HIS A 123 -3.56 15.43 -0.65
C HIS A 123 -2.42 15.05 0.27
N ASP A 124 -1.31 14.55 -0.28
CA ASP A 124 -0.16 14.06 0.48
C ASP A 124 0.66 15.21 1.09
N ASP A 125 1.17 15.00 2.31
CA ASP A 125 2.17 15.85 2.93
C ASP A 125 3.55 15.56 2.37
N ILE A 126 3.98 16.37 1.40
CA ILE A 126 5.24 16.20 0.66
C ILE A 126 6.45 16.07 1.59
N ASP A 127 6.49 16.83 2.69
CA ASP A 127 7.58 16.81 3.67
C ASP A 127 7.65 15.44 4.36
N GLY A 128 6.50 14.93 4.78
CA GLY A 128 6.31 13.60 5.36
C GLY A 128 6.69 12.46 4.41
N VAL A 129 6.17 12.52 3.18
CA VAL A 129 6.48 11.58 2.09
C VAL A 129 8.00 11.52 1.87
N PHE A 130 8.65 12.67 1.70
CA PHE A 130 10.08 12.75 1.40
C PHE A 130 10.95 12.32 2.57
N THR A 131 10.53 12.62 3.80
CA THR A 131 11.21 12.17 5.02
C THR A 131 11.20 10.64 5.09
N LEU A 132 10.04 10.01 4.88
CA LEU A 132 9.93 8.55 4.92
C LEU A 132 10.62 7.89 3.72
N ALA A 133 10.50 8.46 2.53
CA ALA A 133 11.19 7.97 1.33
C ALA A 133 12.71 7.97 1.49
N GLY A 134 13.26 9.06 2.05
CA GLY A 134 14.69 9.16 2.37
C GLY A 134 15.16 8.09 3.35
N ARG A 135 14.38 7.85 4.42
CA ARG A 135 14.64 6.76 5.39
C ARG A 135 14.62 5.39 4.72
N LEU A 136 13.57 5.07 3.97
CA LEU A 136 13.42 3.78 3.27
C LEU A 136 14.54 3.55 2.25
N ALA A 137 14.83 4.53 1.40
CA ALA A 137 15.90 4.41 0.42
C ALA A 137 17.29 4.36 1.07
N GLY A 138 17.52 5.09 2.16
CA GLY A 138 18.79 5.08 2.88
C GLY A 138 19.04 3.80 3.69
N GLU A 139 18.02 3.29 4.37
CA GLU A 139 18.14 2.16 5.30
C GLU A 139 17.81 0.80 4.67
N ARG A 140 17.07 0.78 3.55
CA ARG A 140 16.54 -0.43 2.90
C ARG A 140 16.68 -0.43 1.38
N ALA A 141 17.68 0.29 0.83
CA ALA A 141 17.91 0.48 -0.62
C ALA A 141 17.63 -0.75 -1.51
N GLN A 142 18.21 -1.91 -1.17
CA GLN A 142 18.03 -3.14 -1.95
C GLN A 142 16.58 -3.65 -1.89
N ALA A 143 15.96 -3.61 -0.71
CA ALA A 143 14.60 -4.09 -0.51
C ALA A 143 13.58 -3.18 -1.19
N VAL A 144 13.74 -1.85 -1.12
CA VAL A 144 12.83 -0.92 -1.80
C VAL A 144 12.92 -1.04 -3.33
N GLU A 145 14.08 -1.37 -3.89
CA GLU A 145 14.19 -1.67 -5.32
C GLU A 145 13.52 -2.99 -5.73
N HIS A 146 13.40 -3.94 -4.79
CA HIS A 146 12.67 -5.18 -5.00
C HIS A 146 11.16 -5.01 -4.78
N PHE A 147 10.76 -4.11 -3.88
CA PHE A 147 9.36 -3.81 -3.50
C PHE A 147 9.02 -2.32 -3.67
N PRO A 148 9.17 -1.74 -4.87
CA PRO A 148 9.09 -0.29 -5.06
C PRO A 148 7.68 0.25 -4.82
N ALA A 149 6.64 -0.48 -5.24
CA ALA A 149 5.24 -0.09 -5.06
C ALA A 149 4.81 -0.14 -3.58
N LEU A 150 5.33 -1.10 -2.80
CA LEU A 150 5.06 -1.22 -1.37
C LEU A 150 5.70 -0.06 -0.59
N ALA A 151 6.96 0.27 -0.92
CA ALA A 151 7.64 1.40 -0.32
C ALA A 151 6.91 2.72 -0.66
N ALA A 152 6.47 2.91 -1.91
CA ALA A 152 5.70 4.07 -2.32
C ALA A 152 4.36 4.19 -1.57
N ALA A 153 3.61 3.08 -1.47
CA ALA A 153 2.35 3.05 -0.72
C ALA A 153 2.53 3.44 0.75
N LEU A 154 3.62 2.99 1.40
CA LEU A 154 3.93 3.39 2.77
C LEU A 154 4.21 4.89 2.89
N CYS A 155 4.94 5.46 1.93
CA CYS A 155 5.26 6.88 1.92
C CYS A 155 4.01 7.77 1.89
N VAL A 156 3.00 7.43 1.08
CA VAL A 156 1.79 8.25 0.94
C VAL A 156 0.74 7.98 2.03
N VAL A 157 0.72 6.79 2.63
CA VAL A 157 -0.22 6.46 3.72
C VAL A 157 0.29 6.92 5.09
N HIS A 158 1.62 6.95 5.27
CA HIS A 158 2.30 7.30 6.53
C HIS A 158 3.19 8.54 6.38
N ASP A 159 2.81 9.44 5.48
CA ASP A 159 3.37 10.78 5.39
C ASP A 159 3.15 11.57 6.70
N ASN A 160 2.09 11.23 7.43
CA ASN A 160 1.78 11.71 8.77
C ASN A 160 1.59 10.55 9.76
N PRO A 161 1.66 10.80 11.09
CA PRO A 161 1.35 9.78 12.08
C PRO A 161 -0.04 9.16 11.89
N TYR A 162 -0.08 7.90 11.44
CA TYR A 162 -1.33 7.20 11.13
C TYR A 162 -2.00 6.65 12.38
N GLN A 163 -3.28 7.00 12.57
CA GLN A 163 -4.10 6.54 13.69
C GLN A 163 -5.58 6.42 13.28
N ARG A 164 -6.30 5.52 13.94
CA ARG A 164 -7.74 5.27 13.67
C ARG A 164 -8.53 5.19 14.97
N SER A 165 -9.80 5.54 14.89
CA SER A 165 -10.76 5.36 15.99
C SER A 165 -11.71 4.21 15.66
N ILE A 166 -11.73 3.18 16.51
CA ILE A 166 -12.66 2.06 16.44
C ILE A 166 -13.65 2.21 17.60
N ASN A 167 -14.78 2.87 17.31
CA ASN A 167 -15.70 3.43 18.29
C ASN A 167 -14.94 4.29 19.33
N GLU A 168 -14.95 3.89 20.60
CA GLU A 168 -14.28 4.56 21.72
C GLU A 168 -12.78 4.26 21.82
N ASN A 169 -12.27 3.26 21.11
CA ASN A 169 -10.86 2.88 21.15
C ASN A 169 -10.04 3.64 20.10
N ARG A 170 -8.80 4.02 20.45
CA ARG A 170 -7.84 4.62 19.53
C ARG A 170 -6.68 3.66 19.31
N VAL A 171 -6.38 3.42 18.05
CA VAL A 171 -5.25 2.58 17.61
C VAL A 171 -4.30 3.43 16.79
N LYS A 172 -2.99 3.21 16.98
CA LYS A 172 -1.93 3.99 16.35
C LYS A 172 -0.99 3.04 15.61
N SER A 173 -0.62 3.41 14.40
CA SER A 173 0.32 2.66 13.58
C SER A 173 1.70 2.51 14.26
N PRO A 174 2.37 1.35 14.10
CA PRO A 174 3.80 1.23 14.38
C PRO A 174 4.65 2.06 13.41
N ASP A 175 5.98 2.03 13.57
CA ASP A 175 6.87 2.76 12.68
C ASP A 175 6.80 2.18 11.24
N PRO A 176 6.69 3.03 10.20
CA PRO A 176 6.55 2.55 8.82
C PRO A 176 7.70 1.68 8.31
N ILE A 177 8.93 1.81 8.84
CA ILE A 177 10.04 0.94 8.49
C ILE A 177 9.80 -0.48 9.03
N GLU A 178 9.25 -0.61 10.24
CA GLU A 178 8.89 -1.91 10.81
C GLU A 178 7.76 -2.57 10.01
N ILE A 179 6.79 -1.78 9.53
CA ILE A 179 5.71 -2.27 8.66
C ILE A 179 6.30 -2.78 7.33
N PHE A 180 7.19 -2.01 6.71
CA PHE A 180 7.89 -2.42 5.50
C PHE A 180 8.64 -3.75 5.71
N ASP A 181 9.43 -3.83 6.77
CA ASP A 181 10.24 -5.01 7.10
C ASP A 181 9.36 -6.25 7.33
N TYR A 182 8.19 -6.08 7.99
CA TYR A 182 7.22 -7.15 8.17
C TYR A 182 6.74 -7.70 6.82
N PHE A 183 6.29 -6.82 5.91
CA PHE A 183 5.78 -7.23 4.61
C PHE A 183 6.84 -7.88 3.72
N VAL A 184 8.04 -7.28 3.67
CA VAL A 184 9.17 -7.82 2.90
C VAL A 184 9.57 -9.22 3.40
N SER A 185 9.71 -9.37 4.72
CA SER A 185 10.15 -10.64 5.33
C SER A 185 9.13 -11.76 5.17
N ASN A 186 7.84 -11.41 5.09
CA ASN A 186 6.73 -12.36 5.05
C ASN A 186 6.09 -12.54 3.68
N ASN A 187 6.53 -11.82 2.64
CA ASN A 187 5.92 -11.83 1.30
C ASN A 187 5.65 -13.25 0.76
N THR A 188 6.58 -14.18 0.98
CA THR A 188 6.45 -15.58 0.49
C THR A 188 5.39 -16.41 1.21
N ARG A 189 4.94 -15.97 2.38
CA ARG A 189 3.90 -16.59 3.21
C ARG A 189 2.53 -15.95 3.01
N MET A 190 2.48 -14.81 2.32
CA MET A 190 1.26 -14.03 2.11
C MET A 190 0.44 -14.56 0.95
N THR A 191 -0.83 -14.16 0.91
CA THR A 191 -1.77 -14.59 -0.13
C THR A 191 -1.43 -13.98 -1.48
N ASN A 192 -0.95 -12.74 -1.49
CA ASN A 192 -0.53 -12.03 -2.69
C ASN A 192 0.97 -11.74 -2.64
N ASP A 193 1.61 -11.82 -3.80
CA ASP A 193 2.98 -11.33 -3.96
C ASP A 193 2.97 -9.81 -4.08
N LEU A 194 3.39 -9.15 -3.00
CA LEU A 194 3.41 -7.71 -2.86
C LEU A 194 4.48 -7.05 -3.75
N SER A 195 5.49 -7.81 -4.22
CA SER A 195 6.51 -7.27 -5.14
C SER A 195 5.96 -6.95 -6.54
N THR A 196 4.79 -7.51 -6.88
CA THR A 196 4.13 -7.35 -8.19
C THR A 196 2.79 -6.62 -8.11
N MET A 197 2.34 -6.27 -6.91
CA MET A 197 1.07 -5.61 -6.71
C MET A 197 1.18 -4.10 -7.04
N PRO A 198 0.19 -3.50 -7.72
CA PRO A 198 0.13 -2.06 -7.94
C PRO A 198 0.09 -1.28 -6.62
N ALA A 199 0.72 -0.10 -6.60
CA ALA A 199 0.80 0.73 -5.39
C ALA A 199 -0.58 1.16 -4.90
N GLU A 200 -1.51 1.42 -5.82
CA GLU A 200 -2.90 1.81 -5.57
C GLU A 200 -3.72 0.72 -4.86
N LEU A 201 -3.29 -0.54 -4.92
CA LEU A 201 -3.87 -1.61 -4.09
C LEU A 201 -3.12 -1.76 -2.77
N LEU A 202 -1.82 -1.49 -2.77
CA LEU A 202 -0.98 -1.61 -1.58
C LEU A 202 -1.28 -0.54 -0.53
N VAL A 203 -1.83 0.63 -0.90
CA VAL A 203 -2.32 1.62 0.09
C VAL A 203 -3.37 1.00 1.04
N HIS A 204 -4.15 0.03 0.58
CA HIS A 204 -5.13 -0.72 1.39
C HIS A 204 -4.55 -1.96 2.11
N VAL A 205 -3.23 -2.16 2.02
CA VAL A 205 -2.50 -3.19 2.76
C VAL A 205 -1.71 -2.54 3.89
N VAL A 206 -1.05 -1.42 3.60
CA VAL A 206 -0.06 -0.81 4.49
C VAL A 206 -0.66 0.13 5.53
N ASP A 207 -1.95 0.44 5.47
CA ASP A 207 -2.67 1.30 6.41
C ASP A 207 -3.05 0.57 7.71
N VAL A 208 -2.01 -0.02 8.30
CA VAL A 208 -2.06 -0.86 9.49
C VAL A 208 -2.01 -0.01 10.75
N THR A 209 -2.78 -0.40 11.76
CA THR A 209 -2.73 0.19 13.11
C THR A 209 -2.43 -0.83 14.21
N GLU A 210 -2.27 -2.10 13.85
CA GLU A 210 -1.84 -3.17 14.76
C GLU A 210 -0.32 -3.20 14.88
N SER A 211 0.19 -3.67 16.03
CA SER A 211 1.62 -3.87 16.22
C SER A 211 2.14 -5.02 15.35
N ILE A 212 3.44 -5.02 15.05
CA ILE A 212 4.08 -6.10 14.28
C ILE A 212 3.88 -7.47 14.94
N GLU A 213 3.87 -7.54 16.27
CA GLU A 213 3.56 -8.77 17.02
C GLU A 213 2.17 -9.31 16.68
N GLN A 214 1.16 -8.42 16.61
CA GLN A 214 -0.20 -8.80 16.28
C GLN A 214 -0.32 -9.25 14.81
N LEU A 215 0.37 -8.57 13.88
CA LEU A 215 0.42 -8.98 12.49
C LEU A 215 1.08 -10.35 12.31
N GLU A 216 2.18 -10.62 13.01
CA GLU A 216 2.82 -11.94 13.01
C GLU A 216 1.90 -13.01 13.58
N TRP A 217 1.24 -12.74 14.71
CA TRP A 217 0.26 -13.66 15.28
C TRP A 217 -0.86 -13.97 14.28
N ALA A 218 -1.41 -12.96 13.61
CA ALA A 218 -2.46 -13.12 12.63
C ALA A 218 -2.00 -13.93 11.42
N LEU A 219 -0.84 -13.62 10.84
CA LEU A 219 -0.28 -14.37 9.71
C LEU A 219 0.00 -15.83 10.08
N ASN A 220 0.57 -16.09 11.27
CA ASN A 220 0.80 -17.44 11.78
C ASN A 220 -0.50 -18.23 11.96
N THR A 221 -1.57 -17.55 12.37
CA THR A 221 -2.86 -18.20 12.68
C THR A 221 -3.70 -18.42 11.42
N TYR A 222 -3.75 -17.44 10.50
CA TYR A 222 -4.71 -17.41 9.40
C TYR A 222 -4.08 -17.45 8.01
N GLY A 223 -2.76 -17.25 7.86
CA GLY A 223 -2.11 -17.10 6.56
C GLY A 223 -2.32 -18.27 5.58
N ARG A 224 -2.49 -19.49 6.11
CA ARG A 224 -2.78 -20.67 5.29
C ARG A 224 -4.23 -20.73 4.78
N PHE A 225 -5.16 -20.19 5.54
CA PHE A 225 -6.60 -20.24 5.27
C PHE A 225 -7.21 -18.88 5.58
N PRO A 226 -6.97 -17.85 4.75
CA PRO A 226 -7.34 -16.50 5.09
C PRO A 226 -8.85 -16.33 5.30
N GLN A 227 -9.69 -16.90 4.42
CA GLN A 227 -11.17 -16.90 4.51
C GLN A 227 -11.73 -15.66 5.23
N ILE A 228 -11.41 -14.49 4.68
CA ILE A 228 -11.49 -13.21 5.39
C ILE A 228 -12.92 -12.88 5.84
N GLY A 229 -13.93 -13.18 5.00
CA GLY A 229 -15.33 -13.02 5.35
C GLY A 229 -15.74 -13.78 6.62
N ASP A 230 -15.20 -14.99 6.83
CA ASP A 230 -15.50 -15.83 7.99
C ASP A 230 -14.85 -15.26 9.27
N ARG A 231 -13.71 -14.59 9.16
CA ARG A 231 -12.96 -14.03 10.31
C ARG A 231 -13.79 -13.02 11.09
N PHE A 232 -14.68 -12.29 10.42
CA PHE A 232 -15.61 -11.36 11.05
C PHE A 232 -16.52 -12.07 12.08
N PHE A 233 -17.02 -13.26 11.74
CA PHE A 233 -17.96 -14.01 12.57
C PHE A 233 -17.30 -14.86 13.67
N GLU A 234 -15.97 -14.92 13.72
CA GLU A 234 -15.25 -15.58 14.82
C GLU A 234 -15.31 -14.79 16.13
N ILE A 235 -15.59 -13.49 16.04
CA ILE A 235 -15.60 -12.61 17.19
C ILE A 235 -16.99 -12.63 17.83
N SER A 236 -17.04 -13.00 19.10
CA SER A 236 -18.29 -13.04 19.87
C SER A 236 -18.89 -11.64 19.99
N TYR A 237 -20.20 -11.54 19.74
CA TYR A 237 -20.90 -10.25 19.77
C TYR A 237 -21.24 -9.84 21.22
N ASP A 238 -20.83 -8.62 21.62
CA ASP A 238 -21.13 -8.04 22.93
C ASP A 238 -22.56 -7.46 22.96
N TYR A 239 -23.52 -8.33 23.22
CA TYR A 239 -24.93 -7.96 23.33
C TYR A 239 -25.25 -7.09 24.55
N ASP A 240 -24.42 -7.13 25.60
CA ASP A 240 -24.62 -6.29 26.78
C ASP A 240 -24.33 -4.83 26.41
N HIS A 241 -23.19 -4.57 25.76
CA HIS A 241 -22.90 -3.25 25.20
C HIS A 241 -23.98 -2.82 24.21
N PHE A 242 -24.31 -3.66 23.22
CA PHE A 242 -25.27 -3.31 22.17
C PHE A 242 -26.68 -2.98 22.71
N ARG A 243 -27.19 -3.72 23.71
CA ARG A 243 -28.57 -3.54 24.20
C ARG A 243 -28.70 -2.59 25.36
N ARG A 244 -27.65 -2.46 26.19
CA ARG A 244 -27.71 -1.72 27.46
C ARG A 244 -26.69 -0.58 27.53
N ASN A 245 -25.89 -0.38 26.49
CA ASN A 245 -24.85 0.64 26.43
C ASN A 245 -23.85 0.56 27.60
N THR A 246 -23.57 -0.66 28.09
CA THR A 246 -22.47 -0.91 29.05
C THR A 246 -21.13 -0.73 28.35
N PRO A 247 -20.04 -0.36 29.01
CA PRO A 247 -18.72 -0.35 28.35
C PRO A 247 -18.40 -1.73 27.74
N LYS A 248 -17.70 -1.75 26.59
CA LYS A 248 -17.30 -3.01 25.96
C LYS A 248 -16.23 -3.70 26.81
N LYS A 249 -16.35 -5.02 26.96
CA LYS A 249 -15.37 -5.82 27.72
C LYS A 249 -13.94 -5.66 27.19
N VAL A 250 -13.78 -5.63 25.87
CA VAL A 250 -12.46 -5.44 25.23
C VAL A 250 -11.87 -4.06 25.52
N THR A 251 -12.70 -3.03 25.66
CA THR A 251 -12.26 -1.67 26.02
C THR A 251 -11.90 -1.59 27.50
N GLU A 252 -12.71 -2.17 28.38
CA GLU A 252 -12.43 -2.22 29.81
C GLU A 252 -11.16 -3.01 30.14
N ALA A 253 -10.79 -3.99 29.31
CA ALA A 253 -9.54 -4.74 29.46
C ALA A 253 -8.27 -3.87 29.30
N GLY A 254 -8.38 -2.69 28.68
CA GLY A 254 -7.30 -1.69 28.59
C GLY A 254 -6.17 -1.99 27.59
N ASP A 255 -6.17 -3.17 26.96
CA ASP A 255 -5.21 -3.61 25.95
C ASP A 255 -5.94 -3.91 24.63
N TYR A 256 -6.39 -2.86 23.93
CA TYR A 256 -7.19 -3.01 22.72
C TYR A 256 -6.33 -3.39 21.51
N ARG A 257 -6.41 -4.66 21.12
CA ARG A 257 -5.70 -5.29 19.98
C ARG A 257 -6.46 -6.51 19.48
N ILE A 258 -6.13 -7.04 18.31
CA ILE A 258 -6.87 -8.17 17.70
C ILE A 258 -6.92 -9.44 18.56
N GLN A 259 -5.88 -9.78 19.32
CA GLN A 259 -5.93 -10.91 20.25
C GLN A 259 -6.94 -10.66 21.38
N SER A 260 -7.01 -9.44 21.92
CA SER A 260 -7.99 -9.07 22.95
C SER A 260 -9.42 -9.05 22.40
N ILE A 261 -9.62 -8.57 21.17
CA ILE A 261 -10.93 -8.65 20.50
C ILE A 261 -11.37 -10.12 20.35
N LYS A 262 -10.45 -11.01 19.97
CA LYS A 262 -10.74 -12.45 19.90
C LYS A 262 -11.11 -13.05 21.26
N GLN A 263 -10.46 -12.59 22.34
CA GLN A 263 -10.70 -13.09 23.68
C GLN A 263 -12.01 -12.56 24.30
N TYR A 264 -12.25 -11.26 24.21
CA TYR A 264 -13.34 -10.59 24.94
C TYR A 264 -14.59 -10.33 24.09
N GLY A 265 -14.49 -10.49 22.78
CA GLY A 265 -15.53 -10.12 21.84
C GLY A 265 -15.61 -8.61 21.60
N GLY A 266 -16.67 -8.19 20.94
CA GLY A 266 -16.94 -6.78 20.65
C GLY A 266 -18.23 -6.62 19.83
N VAL A 267 -18.44 -5.45 19.24
CA VAL A 267 -19.55 -5.22 18.31
C VAL A 267 -19.06 -5.22 16.87
N CYS A 268 -19.94 -4.97 15.90
CA CYS A 268 -19.63 -5.02 14.47
C CYS A 268 -18.37 -4.22 14.07
N ALA A 269 -18.10 -3.10 14.74
CA ALA A 269 -16.86 -2.34 14.56
C ALA A 269 -15.59 -3.14 14.91
N ASP A 270 -15.59 -3.82 16.05
CA ASP A 270 -14.46 -4.64 16.50
C ASP A 270 -14.32 -5.89 15.64
N GLN A 271 -15.43 -6.48 15.18
CA GLN A 271 -15.44 -7.61 14.24
C GLN A 271 -14.81 -7.23 12.89
N ALA A 272 -15.20 -6.07 12.34
CA ALA A 272 -14.66 -5.53 11.09
C ALA A 272 -13.16 -5.23 11.21
N TYR A 273 -12.75 -4.56 12.29
CA TYR A 273 -11.35 -4.24 12.55
C TYR A 273 -10.47 -5.49 12.74
N PHE A 274 -10.98 -6.51 13.42
CA PHE A 274 -10.30 -7.80 13.55
C PHE A 274 -10.09 -8.45 12.18
N ALA A 275 -11.15 -8.59 11.38
CA ALA A 275 -11.06 -9.21 10.06
C ALA A 275 -10.11 -8.43 9.12
N GLU A 276 -10.13 -7.09 9.19
CA GLU A 276 -9.30 -6.21 8.35
C GLU A 276 -7.83 -6.38 8.71
N SER A 277 -7.51 -6.35 10.00
CA SER A 277 -6.16 -6.56 10.49
C SER A 277 -5.62 -7.95 10.12
N VAL A 278 -6.46 -9.00 10.15
CA VAL A 278 -6.09 -10.34 9.68
C VAL A 278 -5.84 -10.35 8.16
N ALA A 279 -6.67 -9.67 7.37
CA ALA A 279 -6.48 -9.57 5.93
C ALA A 279 -5.16 -8.87 5.57
N LYS A 280 -4.88 -7.72 6.20
CA LYS A 280 -3.64 -6.95 6.00
C LYS A 280 -2.42 -7.78 6.38
N ALA A 281 -2.43 -8.47 7.52
CA ALA A 281 -1.37 -9.40 7.92
C ALA A 281 -1.12 -10.51 6.88
N CYS A 282 -2.15 -10.93 6.14
CA CYS A 282 -2.04 -11.94 5.09
C CYS A 282 -1.66 -11.35 3.71
N GLY A 283 -1.36 -10.05 3.61
CA GLY A 283 -1.05 -9.36 2.35
C GLY A 283 -2.26 -9.22 1.43
N ILE A 284 -3.47 -9.09 1.98
CA ILE A 284 -4.71 -8.91 1.22
C ILE A 284 -5.18 -7.47 1.36
N PRO A 285 -5.31 -6.70 0.25
CA PRO A 285 -5.92 -5.38 0.28
C PRO A 285 -7.30 -5.44 0.91
N SER A 286 -7.55 -4.60 1.92
CA SER A 286 -8.79 -4.61 2.66
C SER A 286 -9.13 -3.24 3.23
N CYS A 287 -10.39 -3.05 3.56
CA CYS A 287 -10.88 -1.79 4.09
C CYS A 287 -11.98 -2.03 5.13
N TYR A 288 -11.99 -1.16 6.12
CA TYR A 288 -13.07 -1.05 7.08
C TYR A 288 -14.23 -0.28 6.47
N VAL A 289 -15.37 -0.94 6.31
CA VAL A 289 -16.60 -0.35 5.78
C VAL A 289 -17.48 0.12 6.91
N ARG A 290 -17.99 1.35 6.83
CA ARG A 290 -18.99 1.93 7.71
C ARG A 290 -20.27 2.17 6.94
N ALA A 291 -21.41 1.91 7.54
CA ALA A 291 -22.67 2.43 7.05
C ALA A 291 -23.54 2.94 8.19
N ALA A 292 -24.35 3.94 7.89
CA ALA A 292 -25.41 4.41 8.76
C ALA A 292 -26.71 4.49 7.97
N GLY A 293 -27.76 3.84 8.47
CA GLY A 293 -29.15 4.06 8.09
C GLY A 293 -29.87 4.92 9.11
N ALA A 294 -31.17 5.14 8.90
CA ALA A 294 -31.99 5.96 9.81
C ALA A 294 -32.03 5.41 11.24
N ASP A 295 -32.04 4.09 11.40
CA ASP A 295 -32.25 3.41 12.68
C ASP A 295 -31.05 2.57 13.15
N VAL A 296 -30.01 2.43 12.33
CA VAL A 296 -28.87 1.54 12.64
C VAL A 296 -27.57 1.99 11.99
N SER A 297 -26.47 1.93 12.75
CA SER A 297 -25.10 1.99 12.23
C SER A 297 -24.49 0.59 12.21
N HIS A 298 -23.70 0.31 11.18
CA HIS A 298 -23.04 -0.98 11.02
C HIS A 298 -21.63 -0.81 10.44
N ALA A 299 -20.78 -1.79 10.72
CA ALA A 299 -19.46 -1.89 10.13
C ALA A 299 -19.17 -3.33 9.73
N TRP A 300 -18.46 -3.49 8.61
CA TRP A 300 -18.02 -4.77 8.07
C TRP A 300 -16.70 -4.60 7.30
N ILE A 301 -16.20 -5.69 6.74
CA ILE A 301 -14.96 -5.70 5.96
C ILE A 301 -15.25 -5.68 4.46
N GLY A 302 -14.49 -4.87 3.72
CA GLY A 302 -14.26 -5.06 2.29
C GLY A 302 -12.87 -5.63 2.05
N PHE A 303 -12.71 -6.56 1.10
CA PHE A 303 -11.40 -7.12 0.78
C PHE A 303 -11.27 -7.52 -0.68
N LEU A 304 -10.05 -7.50 -1.21
CA LEU A 304 -9.76 -7.97 -2.56
C LEU A 304 -9.76 -9.50 -2.58
N GLU A 305 -10.86 -10.07 -3.06
CA GLU A 305 -11.01 -11.51 -3.20
C GLU A 305 -10.33 -12.02 -4.47
N THR A 306 -9.52 -13.07 -4.33
CA THR A 306 -8.90 -13.76 -5.47
C THR A 306 -9.52 -15.14 -5.65
N LYS A 307 -10.25 -15.32 -6.77
CA LYS A 307 -10.87 -16.59 -7.17
C LYS A 307 -10.25 -17.04 -8.50
N GLY A 308 -9.29 -17.97 -8.42
CA GLY A 308 -8.54 -18.43 -9.59
C GLY A 308 -7.73 -17.30 -10.23
N ARG A 309 -8.10 -16.89 -11.45
CA ARG A 309 -7.47 -15.75 -12.15
C ARG A 309 -8.22 -14.42 -11.97
N SER A 310 -9.39 -14.45 -11.32
CA SER A 310 -10.20 -13.25 -11.08
C SER A 310 -9.83 -12.60 -9.77
N ARG A 311 -9.75 -11.27 -9.77
CA ARG A 311 -9.60 -10.44 -8.57
C ARG A 311 -10.71 -9.39 -8.56
N ALA A 312 -11.45 -9.31 -7.47
CA ALA A 312 -12.53 -8.34 -7.32
C ALA A 312 -12.68 -7.95 -5.86
N TRP A 313 -13.05 -6.70 -5.60
CA TRP A 313 -13.44 -6.28 -4.26
C TRP A 313 -14.74 -6.99 -3.86
N ASN A 314 -14.73 -7.64 -2.71
CA ASN A 314 -15.89 -8.24 -2.08
C ASN A 314 -16.29 -7.39 -0.86
N PHE A 315 -17.52 -6.89 -0.90
CA PHE A 315 -18.13 -6.10 0.19
C PHE A 315 -19.39 -6.78 0.75
N ASP A 316 -19.68 -8.00 0.31
CA ASP A 316 -20.91 -8.73 0.62
C ASP A 316 -20.71 -9.72 1.79
N GLU A 317 -19.46 -10.14 2.01
CA GLU A 317 -19.06 -11.00 3.12
C GLU A 317 -18.69 -10.23 4.39
N GLY A 318 -18.66 -10.94 5.53
CA GLY A 318 -18.37 -10.33 6.83
C GLY A 318 -19.43 -9.34 7.30
N ARG A 319 -20.67 -9.49 6.85
CA ARG A 319 -21.80 -8.59 7.12
C ARG A 319 -23.07 -9.39 7.42
N TYR A 320 -23.86 -8.95 8.41
CA TYR A 320 -25.14 -9.62 8.70
C TYR A 320 -26.18 -9.34 7.61
N GLU A 321 -27.02 -10.35 7.32
CA GLU A 321 -28.06 -10.30 6.29
C GLU A 321 -28.99 -9.08 6.42
N ALA A 322 -29.36 -8.72 7.66
CA ALA A 322 -30.22 -7.58 7.95
C ALA A 322 -29.69 -6.24 7.44
N TYR A 323 -28.38 -6.15 7.17
CA TYR A 323 -27.75 -4.91 6.76
C TYR A 323 -27.45 -4.83 5.27
N GLN A 324 -27.67 -5.87 4.46
CA GLN A 324 -27.28 -5.93 3.03
C GLN A 324 -27.71 -4.71 2.20
N ASN A 325 -28.81 -4.05 2.57
CA ASN A 325 -29.32 -2.86 1.85
C ASN A 325 -28.64 -1.53 2.22
N LEU A 326 -27.74 -1.48 3.21
CA LEU A 326 -27.05 -0.23 3.55
C LEU A 326 -25.93 0.05 2.54
N ARG A 327 -25.76 1.31 2.15
CA ARG A 327 -24.60 1.74 1.37
C ARG A 327 -23.42 1.93 2.30
N GLY A 328 -22.33 1.21 2.02
CA GLY A 328 -21.07 1.33 2.74
C GLY A 328 -20.29 2.59 2.36
N GLN A 329 -19.44 3.01 3.26
CA GLN A 329 -18.45 4.06 3.10
C GLN A 329 -17.11 3.53 3.60
N ILE A 330 -16.04 3.81 2.88
CA ILE A 330 -14.67 3.48 3.27
C ILE A 330 -13.89 4.78 3.43
N ARG A 331 -12.86 4.77 4.26
CA ARG A 331 -11.88 5.84 4.29
C ARG A 331 -10.75 5.46 3.34
N ASP A 332 -10.44 6.33 2.38
CA ASP A 332 -9.26 6.19 1.55
C ASP A 332 -8.00 6.27 2.45
N PRO A 333 -7.09 5.29 2.39
CA PRO A 333 -5.91 5.31 3.25
C PRO A 333 -4.92 6.44 2.97
N GLN A 334 -4.79 6.85 1.72
CA GLN A 334 -3.87 7.89 1.28
C GLN A 334 -4.46 9.26 1.58
N THR A 335 -5.62 9.58 0.99
CA THR A 335 -6.20 10.93 1.11
C THR A 335 -6.89 11.16 2.45
N GLY A 336 -7.29 10.08 3.11
CA GLY A 336 -8.07 10.13 4.34
C GLY A 336 -9.53 10.54 4.17
N GLU A 337 -9.98 10.76 2.93
CA GLU A 337 -11.34 11.12 2.59
C GLU A 337 -12.27 9.91 2.66
N VAL A 338 -13.58 10.17 2.75
CA VAL A 338 -14.60 9.12 2.78
C VAL A 338 -15.16 8.89 1.39
N VAL A 339 -15.07 7.66 0.89
CA VAL A 339 -15.55 7.21 -0.42
C VAL A 339 -16.75 6.27 -0.24
N ALA A 340 -17.78 6.42 -1.07
CA ALA A 340 -19.09 5.76 -0.91
C ALA A 340 -19.54 4.96 -2.13
#